data_AF-A0AAU2JZ33-F1
#
_entry.id   AF-A0AAU2JZ33-F1
#
_cell.length_a   1.000
_cell.length_b   1.000
_cell.length_c   1.000
_cell.angle_alpha   90.00
_cell.angle_beta   90.00
_cell.angle_gamma   90.00
#
_symmetry.space_group_name_H-M   'P 1'
#
loop_
_entity.id
_entity.type
_entity.pdbx_description
1 polymer ?
#
loop_
_entity_poly.entity_id
_entity_poly.type
_entity_poly.pdbx_seq_one_letter_code
_entity_poly.pdbx_strand_id
1 'polypeptide(L)' 'MDRPDGFSDKVAAAFGVGHGDLLSGLPGQFGIASGRITQPEEVADLVTFLLSDRAAGIHGADHIIDGGTLKDA' A
#
# COMPACT_ATOMS: atom_id res chain seq x y z
N MET A 1 -3.29 11.56 2.91
CA MET A 1 -3.51 12.94 3.40
C MET A 1 -3.20 12.95 4.89
N ASP A 2 -1.94 13.22 5.23
CA ASP A 2 -1.49 13.25 6.61
C ASP A 2 -2.07 14.48 7.32
N ARG A 3 -2.65 14.27 8.51
CA ARG A 3 -3.25 15.33 9.34
C ARG A 3 -2.45 15.38 10.64
N PRO A 4 -2.18 16.57 11.20
CA PRO A 4 -1.54 16.67 12.52
C PRO A 4 -2.28 15.80 13.56
N ASP A 5 -1.51 15.06 14.35
CA ASP A 5 -1.95 14.03 15.31
C ASP A 5 -2.60 12.80 14.65
N GLY A 6 -2.15 12.51 13.44
CA GLY A 6 -2.63 11.41 12.60
C GLY A 6 -2.26 10.03 13.14
N PHE A 7 -2.75 8.98 12.47
CA PHE A 7 -2.40 7.60 12.79
C PHE A 7 -0.89 7.35 12.69
N SER A 8 -0.29 7.84 11.61
CA SER A 8 1.15 7.89 11.32
C SER A 8 1.96 8.53 12.46
N ASP A 9 1.53 9.67 12.99
CA ASP A 9 2.19 10.36 14.11
C ASP A 9 2.17 9.52 15.38
N LYS A 10 1.06 8.83 15.66
CA LYS A 10 0.94 7.91 16.80
C LYS A 10 1.84 6.69 16.66
N VAL A 11 1.95 6.15 15.45
CA VAL A 11 2.89 5.06 15.15
C VAL A 11 4.33 5.55 15.32
N ALA A 12 4.67 6.73 14.80
CA ALA A 12 6.02 7.31 14.92
C ALA A 12 6.42 7.50 16.39
N ALA A 13 5.51 8.05 17.20
CA ALA A 13 5.69 8.19 18.65
C ALA A 13 5.90 6.84 19.36
N ALA A 14 5.16 5.80 18.97
CA ALA A 14 5.31 4.46 19.55
C ALA A 14 6.68 3.81 19.24
N PHE A 15 7.26 4.13 18.09
CA PHE A 15 8.58 3.63 17.67
C PHE A 15 9.74 4.56 18.07
N GLY A 16 9.47 5.73 18.67
CA GLY A 16 10.50 6.69 19.08
C GLY A 16 11.29 7.30 17.91
N VAL A 17 10.71 7.29 16.71
CA VAL A 17 11.32 7.79 15.47
C VAL A 17 10.56 8.99 14.93
N GLY A 18 11.22 9.86 14.15
CA GLY A 18 10.55 10.94 13.45
C GLY A 18 9.57 10.42 12.39
N HIS A 19 8.51 11.16 12.09
CA HIS A 19 7.49 10.78 11.09
C HIS A 19 8.11 10.41 9.73
N GLY A 20 9.05 11.23 9.22
CA GLY A 20 9.74 10.95 7.96
C GLY A 20 10.63 9.71 8.01
N ASP A 21 11.28 9.47 9.16
CA ASP A 21 12.13 8.29 9.38
C ASP A 21 11.28 7.01 9.47
N LEU A 22 10.09 7.10 10.09
CA LEU A 22 9.12 6.01 10.07
C LEU A 22 8.76 5.65 8.63
N LEU A 23 8.25 6.61 7.85
CA LEU A 23 7.76 6.35 6.50
C LEU A 23 8.84 5.78 5.57
N SER A 24 10.08 6.23 5.70
CA SER A 24 11.20 5.72 4.92
C SER A 24 11.63 4.30 5.31
N GLY A 25 11.50 3.92 6.59
CA GLY A 25 11.84 2.58 7.08
C GLY A 25 10.75 1.52 6.84
N LEU A 26 9.48 1.93 6.76
CA LEU A 26 8.33 1.01 6.69
C LEU A 26 8.40 0.00 5.54
N PRO A 27 8.75 0.36 4.29
CA PRO A 27 8.78 -0.61 3.20
C PRO A 27 9.73 -1.77 3.45
N GLY A 28 10.92 -1.48 4.00
CA GLY A 28 11.89 -2.51 4.37
C GLY A 28 11.38 -3.39 5.51
N GLN A 29 10.79 -2.78 6.54
CA GLN A 29 10.29 -3.50 7.72
C GLN A 29 9.13 -4.44 7.40
N PHE A 30 8.26 -4.06 6.46
CA PHE A 30 7.14 -4.89 6.00
C PHE A 30 7.49 -5.80 4.81
N GLY A 31 8.75 -5.81 4.37
CA GLY A 31 9.20 -6.62 3.24
C GLY A 31 8.50 -6.30 1.93
N ILE A 32 8.08 -5.04 1.73
CA ILE A 32 7.40 -4.60 0.51
C ILE A 32 8.38 -4.67 -0.66
N ALA A 33 8.12 -5.54 -1.64
CA ALA A 33 9.04 -5.78 -2.75
C ALA A 33 9.23 -4.56 -3.65
N SER A 34 8.20 -3.72 -3.81
CA SER A 34 8.26 -2.49 -4.58
C SER A 34 9.16 -1.41 -3.93
N GLY A 35 9.57 -1.59 -2.67
CA GLY A 35 10.35 -0.62 -1.91
C GLY A 35 9.56 0.61 -1.47
N ARG A 36 8.24 0.65 -1.69
CA ARG A 36 7.37 1.77 -1.28
C ARG A 36 5.96 1.31 -0.95
N ILE A 37 5.28 2.08 -0.11
CA ILE A 37 3.86 1.84 0.20
C ILE A 37 3.03 2.04 -1.07
N THR A 38 2.10 1.12 -1.34
CA THR A 38 1.09 1.27 -2.40
C THR A 38 0.28 2.55 -2.18
N GLN A 39 0.12 3.35 -3.22
CA GLN A 39 -0.64 4.58 -3.18
C GLN A 39 -2.11 4.36 -3.56
N PRO A 40 -3.05 5.17 -3.05
CA PRO A 40 -4.46 5.08 -3.39
C PRO A 40 -4.74 5.11 -4.91
N GLU A 41 -3.95 5.87 -5.65
CA GLU A 41 -4.07 5.99 -7.11
C GLU A 41 -3.80 4.66 -7.82
N GLU A 42 -2.88 3.83 -7.31
CA GLU A 42 -2.59 2.51 -7.88
C GLU A 42 -3.76 1.54 -7.68
N VAL A 43 -4.46 1.65 -6.54
CA VAL A 43 -5.71 0.92 -6.29
C VAL A 43 -6.79 1.38 -7.25
N ALA A 44 -6.93 2.69 -7.46
CA ALA A 44 -7.89 3.26 -8.40
C ALA A 44 -7.61 2.82 -9.85
N ASP A 45 -6.34 2.74 -10.24
CA ASP A 45 -5.92 2.26 -11.55
C ASP A 45 -6.29 0.78 -11.77
N LEU A 46 -6.05 -0.07 -10.77
CA LEU A 46 -6.49 -1.47 -10.81
C LEU A 46 -8.00 -1.58 -10.94
N VAL A 47 -8.76 -0.85 -10.13
CA VAL A 47 -10.23 -0.82 -10.20
C VAL A 47 -10.69 -0.37 -11.60
N THR A 48 -10.05 0.66 -12.15
CA THR A 48 -10.37 1.17 -13.48
C THR A 48 -10.10 0.14 -14.57
N PHE A 49 -9.01 -0.62 -14.48
CA PHE A 49 -8.73 -1.73 -15.37
C PHE A 49 -9.81 -2.82 -15.27
N LEU A 50 -10.17 -3.23 -14.05
CA LEU A 50 -11.17 -4.28 -13.82
C LEU A 50 -12.57 -3.91 -14.31
N LEU A 51 -12.91 -2.62 -14.32
CA LEU A 51 -14.17 -2.12 -14.88
C LEU A 51 -14.18 -2.02 -16.41
N SER A 52 -13.04 -2.21 -17.08
CA SER A 52 -12.94 -2.08 -18.53
C SER A 52 -13.29 -3.38 -19.27
N ASP A 53 -13.70 -3.27 -20.53
CA ASP A 53 -13.99 -4.43 -21.40
C ASP A 53 -12.80 -5.39 -21.55
N ARG A 54 -11.56 -4.91 -21.32
CA ARG A 54 -10.36 -5.75 -21.35
C ARG A 54 -10.33 -6.80 -20.23
N ALA A 55 -11.05 -6.56 -19.15
CA ALA A 55 -11.17 -7.47 -18.01
C ALA A 55 -12.48 -8.30 -18.04
N ALA A 56 -13.21 -8.32 -19.17
CA ALA A 56 -14.56 -8.92 -19.24
C ALA A 56 -14.64 -10.40 -18.85
N GLY A 57 -13.54 -11.16 -18.90
CA GLY A 57 -13.49 -12.56 -18.47
C GLY A 57 -13.15 -12.77 -16.99
N ILE A 58 -12.86 -11.70 -16.25
CA ILE A 58 -12.42 -11.78 -14.86
C ILE A 58 -13.65 -11.65 -13.95
N HIS A 59 -14.05 -12.78 -13.37
CA HIS A 59 -15.18 -12.86 -12.46
C HIS A 59 -14.86 -13.75 -11.26
N GLY A 60 -15.36 -13.36 -10.08
CA GLY A 60 -15.20 -14.15 -8.85
C GLY A 60 -13.76 -14.29 -8.36
N ALA A 61 -12.87 -13.40 -8.78
CA ALA A 61 -11.46 -13.41 -8.39
C ALA A 61 -11.18 -12.28 -7.40
N ASP A 62 -10.30 -12.57 -6.44
CA ASP A 62 -9.68 -11.57 -5.57
C ASP A 62 -8.38 -11.07 -6.21
N HIS A 63 -8.12 -9.77 -6.14
CA HIS A 63 -6.91 -9.15 -6.68
C HIS A 63 -6.10 -8.49 -5.58
N ILE A 64 -4.85 -8.92 -5.43
CA ILE A 64 -3.90 -8.38 -4.45
C ILE A 64 -3.06 -7.28 -5.11
N ILE A 65 -3.02 -6.10 -4.46
CA ILE A 65 -2.20 -4.94 -4.85
C ILE A 65 -1.46 -4.37 -3.63
N ASP A 66 -0.59 -5.17 -3.05
CA ASP A 66 0.06 -4.90 -1.76
C ASP A 66 1.53 -4.47 -1.87
N GLY A 67 2.01 -4.16 -3.08
CA GLY A 67 3.42 -3.87 -3.32
C GLY A 67 4.34 -5.08 -3.16
N GLY A 68 3.79 -6.29 -3.12
CA GLY A 68 4.51 -7.56 -2.99
C GLY A 68 4.87 -7.88 -1.54
N THR A 69 4.00 -7.61 -0.58
CA THR A 69 4.19 -8.07 0.82
C THR A 69 3.95 -9.57 0.96
N LEU A 70 2.95 -10.11 0.25
CA LEU A 70 2.76 -11.54 0.09
C LEU A 70 3.85 -12.11 -0.85
N LYS A 71 4.45 -13.23 -0.43
CA LYS A 71 5.59 -13.87 -1.11
C LYS A 71 5.24 -15.19 -1.79
N ASP A 72 4.07 -15.73 -1.47
CA ASP A 72 3.56 -16.99 -2.01
C ASP A 72 2.39 -16.71 -2.96
N ALA A 73 2.23 -17.55 -3.99
CA ALA A 73 1.16 -17.51 -4.99
C ALA A 73 0.06 -18.51 -4.67
#